data_AF-A0A6S8TUF4-F1
#
_entry.id   AF-A0A6S8TUF4-F1
#
_cell.length_a   1.000
_cell.length_b   1.000
_cell.length_c   1.000
_cell.angle_alpha   90.00
_cell.angle_beta   90.00
_cell.angle_gamma   90.00
#
_symmetry.space_group_name_H-M   'P 1'
#
loop_
_entity.id
_entity.type
_entity.pdbx_description
1 polymer ?
#
loop_
_entity_poly.entity_id
_entity_poly.type
_entity_poly.pdbx_seq_one_letter_code
_entity_poly.pdbx_strand_id
1 'polypeptide(L)'
;MLESEQCYDMLEDSIACQEPPYQLLRLLCLQSLTSGGIKSAKFDSLRREVVQTYGYEYLFVLNNLEKAKLFRRKDTSWMDTASTFTNLRKQLALINAEVNTADPDDVSYVSSGYAPLTARLVQTATQGWTGKDEALRELPGRLIDVTQREIPEDFATSLKRSVIGPGLAPLSALATINDKKKPVLVVYFVGGVTLMEIAALRFLSKRPTFPFSIVCITTNIINGGTLLKSLS
;
A
#
# COMPACT_ATOMS: atom_id res chain seq x y z
N MET A 1 -9.22 -15.76 -9.24
CA MET A 1 -8.14 -16.00 -10.23
C MET A 1 -6.72 -15.92 -9.63
N LEU A 2 -6.54 -15.83 -8.30
CA LEU A 2 -5.21 -15.83 -7.62
C LEU A 2 -5.04 -16.99 -6.61
N GLU A 3 -6.03 -17.87 -6.52
CA GLU A 3 -6.10 -18.93 -5.49
C GLU A 3 -5.96 -20.35 -6.10
N SER A 4 -5.66 -20.45 -7.40
CA SER A 4 -5.59 -21.72 -8.12
C SER A 4 -4.21 -22.37 -8.04
N GLU A 5 -4.18 -23.70 -8.03
CA GLU A 5 -2.95 -24.51 -8.07
C GLU A 5 -2.06 -24.14 -9.27
N GLN A 6 -2.66 -23.71 -10.38
CA GLN A 6 -2.00 -23.21 -11.59
C GLN A 6 -0.99 -22.09 -11.33
N CYS A 7 -1.17 -21.25 -10.31
CA CYS A 7 -0.21 -20.19 -9.99
C CYS A 7 1.11 -20.76 -9.47
N TYR A 8 1.09 -21.93 -8.82
CA TYR A 8 2.31 -22.57 -8.35
C TYR A 8 3.07 -23.24 -9.49
N ASP A 9 2.37 -23.85 -10.44
CA ASP A 9 3.00 -24.46 -11.62
C ASP A 9 3.78 -23.39 -12.41
N MET A 10 3.19 -22.20 -12.60
CA MET A 10 3.88 -21.07 -13.23
C MET A 10 5.14 -20.62 -12.46
N LEU A 11 5.13 -20.68 -11.13
CA LEU A 11 6.30 -20.33 -10.32
C LEU A 11 7.40 -21.37 -10.47
N GLU A 12 7.06 -22.66 -10.51
CA GLU A 12 8.00 -23.75 -10.73
C GLU A 12 8.60 -23.67 -12.15
N ASP A 13 7.79 -23.41 -13.16
CA ASP A 13 8.24 -23.17 -14.53
C ASP A 13 9.19 -21.97 -14.62
N SER A 14 8.90 -20.88 -13.89
CA SER A 14 9.76 -19.69 -13.83
C SER A 14 11.10 -20.00 -13.15
N ILE A 15 11.11 -20.88 -12.15
CA ILE A 15 12.34 -21.37 -11.52
C ILE A 15 13.12 -22.24 -12.51
N ALA A 16 12.46 -23.18 -13.17
CA ALA A 16 13.09 -24.08 -14.14
C ALA A 16 13.70 -23.32 -15.33
N CYS A 17 13.04 -22.25 -15.78
CA CYS A 17 13.52 -21.37 -16.85
C CYS A 17 14.62 -20.38 -16.41
N GLN A 18 15.01 -20.37 -15.12
CA GLN A 18 16.00 -19.43 -14.57
C GLN A 18 15.67 -17.95 -14.84
N GLU A 19 14.41 -17.56 -14.66
CA GLU A 19 14.02 -16.15 -14.77
C GLU A 19 14.81 -15.25 -13.79
N PRO A 20 14.91 -13.93 -14.03
CA PRO A 20 15.60 -13.04 -13.11
C PRO A 20 15.09 -13.19 -11.67
N PRO A 21 15.96 -13.43 -10.67
CA PRO A 21 15.56 -13.89 -9.34
C PRO A 21 14.66 -12.88 -8.63
N TYR A 22 14.86 -11.58 -8.84
CA TYR A 22 14.01 -10.54 -8.25
C TYR A 22 12.60 -10.51 -8.84
N GLN A 23 12.40 -10.95 -10.09
CA GLN A 23 11.07 -11.07 -10.68
C GLN A 23 10.32 -12.25 -10.03
N LEU A 24 10.97 -13.41 -9.97
CA LEU A 24 10.44 -14.60 -9.30
C LEU A 24 10.11 -14.33 -7.82
N LEU A 25 11.05 -13.76 -7.06
CA LEU A 25 10.85 -13.47 -5.63
C LEU A 25 9.67 -12.51 -5.39
N ARG A 26 9.41 -11.57 -6.32
CA ARG A 26 8.22 -10.69 -6.24
C ARG A 26 6.95 -11.49 -6.41
N LEU A 27 6.91 -12.43 -7.37
CA LEU A 27 5.75 -13.29 -7.59
C LEU A 27 5.51 -14.23 -6.39
N LEU A 28 6.57 -14.79 -5.81
CA LEU A 28 6.50 -15.60 -4.59
C LEU A 28 5.92 -14.80 -3.41
N CYS A 29 6.39 -13.58 -3.19
CA CYS A 29 5.88 -12.71 -2.13
C CYS A 29 4.42 -12.33 -2.39
N LEU A 30 4.08 -11.99 -3.64
CA LEU A 30 2.71 -11.65 -4.03
C LEU A 30 1.75 -12.81 -3.75
N GLN A 31 2.12 -14.03 -4.16
CA GLN A 31 1.32 -15.23 -3.92
C GLN A 31 1.12 -15.49 -2.42
N SER A 32 2.19 -15.34 -1.63
CA SER A 32 2.13 -15.53 -0.17
C SER A 32 1.20 -14.48 0.47
N LEU A 33 1.30 -13.22 0.08
CA LEU A 33 0.49 -12.13 0.63
C LEU A 33 -1.00 -12.25 0.27
N THR A 34 -1.33 -12.62 -0.97
CA THR A 34 -2.73 -12.74 -1.43
C THR A 34 -3.41 -13.99 -0.88
N SER A 35 -2.66 -15.09 -0.70
CA SER A 35 -3.19 -16.35 -0.17
C SER A 35 -3.15 -16.44 1.36
N GLY A 36 -2.56 -15.44 2.03
CA GLY A 36 -2.41 -15.44 3.48
C GLY A 36 -1.28 -16.36 4.00
N GLY A 37 -0.39 -16.80 3.13
CA GLY A 37 0.70 -17.73 3.38
C GLY A 37 0.67 -18.90 2.40
N ILE A 38 1.78 -19.64 2.32
CA ILE A 38 1.90 -20.82 1.47
C ILE A 38 1.85 -22.08 2.32
N LYS A 39 1.10 -23.10 1.88
CA LYS A 39 1.01 -24.39 2.57
C LYS A 39 2.41 -24.97 2.82
N SER A 40 2.63 -25.51 4.00
CA SER A 40 3.93 -26.02 4.47
C SER A 40 4.70 -26.85 3.42
N ALA A 41 4.08 -27.88 2.85
CA ALA A 41 4.76 -28.76 1.91
C ALA A 41 5.28 -28.00 0.67
N LYS A 42 4.44 -27.12 0.10
CA LYS A 42 4.80 -26.32 -1.08
C LYS A 42 5.80 -25.22 -0.74
N PHE A 43 5.68 -24.62 0.45
CA PHE A 43 6.64 -23.64 0.95
C PHE A 43 8.05 -24.21 1.02
N ASP A 44 8.21 -25.42 1.58
CA ASP A 44 9.51 -26.08 1.69
C ASP A 44 10.05 -26.54 0.32
N SER A 45 9.18 -26.93 -0.63
CA SER A 45 9.56 -27.25 -2.02
C SER A 45 10.12 -26.03 -2.75
N LEU A 46 9.35 -24.93 -2.78
CA LEU A 46 9.74 -23.70 -3.48
C LEU A 46 11.05 -23.12 -2.94
N ARG A 47 11.26 -23.16 -1.61
CA ARG A 47 12.54 -22.73 -1.00
C ARG A 47 13.70 -23.56 -1.50
N ARG A 48 13.52 -24.89 -1.57
CA ARG A 48 14.57 -25.81 -2.02
C ARG A 48 14.91 -25.55 -3.48
N GLU A 49 13.91 -25.41 -4.33
CA GLU A 49 14.09 -25.16 -5.76
C GLU A 49 14.78 -23.82 -6.02
N VAL A 50 14.37 -22.74 -5.34
CA VAL A 50 15.04 -21.44 -5.44
C VAL A 50 16.52 -21.54 -5.05
N VAL A 51 16.82 -22.20 -3.93
CA VAL A 51 18.22 -22.36 -3.47
C VAL A 51 19.04 -23.23 -4.42
N GLN A 52 18.46 -24.29 -4.98
CA GLN A 52 19.13 -25.17 -5.92
C GLN A 52 19.41 -24.49 -7.26
N THR A 53 18.50 -23.65 -7.75
CA THR A 53 18.62 -22.97 -9.04
C THR A 53 19.49 -21.72 -8.98
N TYR A 54 19.29 -20.86 -7.96
CA TYR A 54 19.94 -19.55 -7.87
C TYR A 54 21.12 -19.53 -6.90
N GLY A 55 21.27 -20.55 -6.06
CA GLY A 55 22.40 -20.70 -5.14
C GLY A 55 22.05 -20.54 -3.66
N TYR A 56 22.95 -21.00 -2.79
CA TYR A 56 22.77 -21.01 -1.33
C TYR A 56 22.70 -19.62 -0.68
N GLU A 57 23.19 -18.57 -1.35
CA GLU A 57 23.07 -17.19 -0.88
C GLU A 57 21.60 -16.74 -0.72
N TYR A 58 20.70 -17.27 -1.57
CA TYR A 58 19.27 -16.98 -1.50
C TYR A 58 18.60 -17.55 -0.25
N LEU A 59 19.25 -18.43 0.50
CA LEU A 59 18.75 -18.89 1.80
C LEU A 59 18.60 -17.72 2.79
N PHE A 60 19.55 -16.79 2.80
CA PHE A 60 19.51 -15.61 3.67
C PHE A 60 18.42 -14.63 3.22
N VAL A 61 18.29 -14.44 1.90
CA VAL A 61 17.24 -13.59 1.30
C VAL A 61 15.85 -14.13 1.68
N LEU A 62 15.62 -15.43 1.50
CA LEU A 62 14.35 -16.09 1.85
C LEU A 62 14.04 -15.96 3.35
N ASN A 63 15.04 -16.08 4.22
CA ASN A 63 14.89 -15.87 5.66
C ASN A 63 14.53 -14.42 6.00
N ASN A 64 15.13 -13.44 5.33
CA ASN A 64 14.78 -12.03 5.51
C ASN A 64 13.35 -11.73 5.04
N LEU A 65 12.92 -12.32 3.92
CA LEU A 65 11.54 -12.23 3.43
C LEU A 65 10.51 -12.86 4.38
N GLU A 66 10.89 -13.97 5.02
CA GLU A 66 10.09 -14.63 6.04
C GLU A 66 9.96 -13.76 7.30
N LYS A 67 11.07 -13.18 7.79
CA LYS A 67 11.05 -12.21 8.91
C LYS A 67 10.23 -10.96 8.60
N ALA A 68 10.30 -10.47 7.36
CA ALA A 68 9.48 -9.36 6.87
C ALA A 68 8.00 -9.73 6.64
N LYS A 69 7.62 -11.00 6.85
CA LYS A 69 6.28 -11.56 6.61
C LYS A 69 5.78 -11.43 5.15
N LEU A 70 6.70 -11.20 4.22
CA LEU A 70 6.42 -11.13 2.78
C LEU A 70 6.33 -12.52 2.16
N PHE A 71 7.07 -13.49 2.72
CA PHE A 71 7.05 -14.89 2.31
C PHE A 71 6.89 -15.77 3.54
N ARG A 72 5.64 -16.16 3.85
CA ARG A 72 5.33 -16.89 5.08
C ARG A 72 4.73 -18.27 4.83
N ARG A 73 5.04 -19.19 5.73
CA ARG A 73 4.37 -20.49 5.86
C ARG A 73 2.96 -20.27 6.42
N LYS A 74 1.97 -20.95 5.84
CA LYS A 74 0.60 -20.99 6.33
C LYS A 74 0.51 -22.06 7.41
N ASP A 75 0.26 -21.65 8.66
CA ASP A 75 -0.02 -22.60 9.73
C ASP A 75 -1.36 -23.28 9.48
N THR A 76 -1.35 -24.60 9.54
CA THR A 76 -2.53 -25.44 9.27
C THR A 76 -3.38 -25.48 10.53
N SER A 77 -4.02 -24.36 10.87
CA SER A 77 -5.12 -24.38 11.83
C SER A 77 -6.33 -25.07 11.18
N TRP A 78 -7.10 -25.83 11.97
CA TRP A 78 -8.22 -26.67 11.52
C TRP A 78 -9.38 -25.90 10.86
N MET A 79 -9.27 -24.57 10.82
CA MET A 79 -10.18 -23.68 10.13
C MET A 79 -9.36 -22.92 9.10
N ASP A 80 -9.61 -23.17 7.81
CA ASP A 80 -9.08 -22.35 6.72
C ASP A 80 -9.73 -20.96 6.82
N THR A 81 -9.15 -20.10 7.67
CA THR A 81 -9.52 -18.70 7.72
C THR A 81 -9.25 -18.09 6.34
N ALA A 82 -10.26 -17.43 5.77
CA ALA A 82 -10.11 -16.70 4.52
C ALA A 82 -8.88 -15.76 4.61
N SER A 83 -8.13 -15.63 3.51
CA SER A 83 -6.95 -14.77 3.54
C SER A 83 -7.35 -13.33 3.88
N THR A 84 -6.53 -12.65 4.68
CA THR A 84 -6.64 -11.22 4.99
C THR A 84 -6.89 -10.40 3.72
N PHE A 85 -6.18 -10.73 2.63
CA PHE A 85 -6.36 -10.07 1.35
C PHE A 85 -7.73 -10.34 0.73
N THR A 86 -8.28 -11.55 0.80
CA THR A 86 -9.62 -11.85 0.26
C THR A 86 -10.73 -11.08 0.97
N ASN A 87 -10.61 -10.87 2.28
CA ASN A 87 -11.53 -10.01 3.04
C ASN A 87 -11.38 -8.54 2.63
N LEU A 88 -10.15 -8.00 2.66
CA LEU A 88 -9.86 -6.61 2.26
C LEU A 88 -10.27 -6.32 0.81
N ARG A 89 -10.06 -7.28 -0.09
CA ARG A 89 -10.43 -7.18 -1.50
C ARG A 89 -11.91 -6.90 -1.68
N LYS A 90 -12.77 -7.61 -0.94
CA LYS A 90 -14.22 -7.44 -0.99
C LYS A 90 -14.64 -6.13 -0.31
N GLN A 91 -14.17 -5.87 0.90
CA GLN A 91 -14.60 -4.73 1.71
C GLN A 91 -14.14 -3.38 1.17
N LEU A 92 -12.97 -3.31 0.52
CA LEU A 92 -12.39 -2.07 -0.03
C LEU A 92 -12.46 -2.00 -1.55
N ALA A 93 -13.16 -2.94 -2.20
CA ALA A 93 -13.27 -3.02 -3.66
C ALA A 93 -11.90 -2.83 -4.35
N LEU A 94 -10.93 -3.68 -3.97
CA LEU A 94 -9.55 -3.57 -4.44
C LEU A 94 -9.37 -4.04 -5.88
N ILE A 95 -10.29 -4.85 -6.41
CA ILE A 95 -10.22 -5.34 -7.79
C ILE A 95 -11.46 -4.86 -8.53
N ASN A 96 -11.23 -4.13 -9.62
CA ASN A 96 -12.23 -3.70 -10.58
C ASN A 96 -11.70 -4.01 -12.00
N ALA A 97 -12.14 -5.12 -12.58
CA ALA A 97 -11.66 -5.57 -13.89
C ALA A 97 -12.18 -4.73 -15.08
N GLU A 98 -13.21 -3.91 -14.87
CA GLU A 98 -13.90 -3.16 -15.92
C GLU A 98 -13.42 -1.70 -16.02
N VAL A 99 -12.32 -1.35 -15.35
CA VAL A 99 -11.82 0.03 -15.32
C VAL A 99 -11.35 0.49 -16.70
N ASN A 100 -11.79 1.68 -17.11
CA ASN A 100 -11.31 2.31 -18.33
C ASN A 100 -9.98 3.02 -18.06
N THR A 101 -8.95 2.72 -18.86
CA THR A 101 -7.61 3.34 -18.72
C THR A 101 -7.48 4.68 -19.43
N ALA A 102 -8.34 4.96 -20.42
CA ALA A 102 -8.30 6.21 -21.19
C ALA A 102 -9.05 7.35 -20.49
N ASP A 103 -10.23 7.05 -19.93
CA ASP A 103 -11.00 7.96 -19.10
C ASP A 103 -11.34 7.28 -17.76
N PRO A 104 -10.43 7.37 -16.77
CA PRO A 104 -10.54 6.59 -15.55
C PRO A 104 -11.61 7.14 -14.60
N ASP A 105 -12.50 6.26 -14.19
CA ASP A 105 -13.56 6.49 -13.20
C ASP A 105 -13.15 6.08 -11.79
N ASP A 106 -12.15 5.21 -11.66
CA ASP A 106 -11.66 4.69 -10.38
C ASP A 106 -10.14 4.67 -10.29
N VAL A 107 -9.64 4.65 -9.06
CA VAL A 107 -8.21 4.61 -8.74
C VAL A 107 -7.53 3.35 -9.28
N SER A 108 -8.27 2.26 -9.52
CA SER A 108 -7.76 1.01 -10.08
C SER A 108 -7.12 1.13 -11.47
N TYR A 109 -7.33 2.25 -12.18
CA TYR A 109 -6.76 2.49 -13.51
C TYR A 109 -5.22 2.42 -13.52
N VAL A 110 -4.57 2.75 -12.39
CA VAL A 110 -3.10 2.79 -12.29
C VAL A 110 -2.42 1.43 -12.50
N SER A 111 -3.18 0.34 -12.38
CA SER A 111 -2.71 -1.02 -12.63
C SER A 111 -3.65 -1.82 -13.54
N SER A 112 -4.53 -1.14 -14.28
CA SER A 112 -5.55 -1.77 -15.13
C SER A 112 -6.42 -2.78 -14.39
N GLY A 113 -6.74 -2.50 -13.13
CA GLY A 113 -7.79 -3.22 -12.41
C GLY A 113 -7.56 -3.44 -10.92
N TYR A 114 -6.35 -3.26 -10.40
CA TYR A 114 -6.11 -3.26 -8.95
C TYR A 114 -6.01 -1.82 -8.42
N ALA A 115 -6.85 -1.49 -7.43
CA ALA A 115 -6.75 -0.24 -6.68
C ALA A 115 -5.73 -0.42 -5.55
N PRO A 116 -4.65 0.41 -5.49
CA PRO A 116 -3.72 0.36 -4.38
C PRO A 116 -4.43 0.50 -3.04
N LEU A 117 -4.18 -0.45 -2.13
CA LEU A 117 -4.80 -0.48 -0.81
C LEU A 117 -4.63 0.86 -0.06
N THR A 118 -3.45 1.45 -0.13
CA THR A 118 -3.12 2.74 0.48
C THR A 118 -4.00 3.88 -0.03
N ALA A 119 -4.25 3.95 -1.34
CA ALA A 119 -5.12 4.95 -1.93
C ALA A 119 -6.60 4.75 -1.53
N ARG A 120 -7.05 3.49 -1.43
CA ARG A 120 -8.39 3.17 -0.90
C ARG A 120 -8.56 3.51 0.57
N LEU A 121 -7.51 3.32 1.37
CA LEU A 121 -7.52 3.73 2.78
C LEU A 121 -7.63 5.25 2.92
N VAL A 122 -6.91 6.02 2.10
CA VAL A 122 -7.06 7.49 2.08
C VAL A 122 -8.48 7.88 1.68
N GLN A 123 -9.04 7.27 0.64
CA GLN A 123 -10.42 7.53 0.22
C GLN A 123 -11.42 7.22 1.34
N THR A 124 -11.25 6.09 2.03
CA THR A 124 -12.10 5.67 3.14
C THR A 124 -11.96 6.63 4.33
N ALA A 125 -10.72 7.03 4.67
CA ALA A 125 -10.46 7.97 5.76
C ALA A 125 -11.19 9.31 5.56
N THR A 126 -11.30 9.79 4.31
CA THR A 126 -12.05 11.04 4.03
C THR A 126 -13.56 10.90 4.15
N GLN A 127 -14.10 9.69 4.02
CA GLN A 127 -15.52 9.39 4.20
C GLN A 127 -15.85 9.03 5.65
N GLY A 128 -14.83 8.76 6.46
CA GLY A 128 -14.95 8.25 7.83
C GLY A 128 -14.75 6.74 7.92
N TRP A 129 -14.44 6.26 9.12
CA TRP A 129 -14.16 4.84 9.39
C TRP A 129 -15.41 4.00 9.71
N THR A 130 -16.58 4.64 9.78
CA THR A 130 -17.84 3.99 10.17
C THR A 130 -18.18 2.84 9.22
N GLY A 131 -18.35 1.63 9.76
CA GLY A 131 -18.68 0.43 8.97
C GLY A 131 -17.50 -0.24 8.28
N LYS A 132 -16.25 0.18 8.59
CA LYS A 132 -15.02 -0.41 8.04
C LYS A 132 -14.15 -1.08 9.12
N ASP A 133 -14.69 -1.28 10.32
CA ASP A 133 -13.97 -1.88 11.45
C ASP A 133 -13.43 -3.28 11.15
N GLU A 134 -14.16 -4.08 10.37
CA GLU A 134 -13.72 -5.43 9.98
C GLU A 134 -12.47 -5.37 9.07
N ALA A 135 -12.43 -4.43 8.12
CA ALA A 135 -11.26 -4.21 7.27
C ALA A 135 -10.05 -3.74 8.08
N LEU A 136 -10.28 -2.89 9.07
CA LEU A 136 -9.24 -2.30 9.91
C LEU A 136 -8.63 -3.33 10.87
N ARG A 137 -9.40 -4.32 11.33
CA ARG A 137 -8.90 -5.42 12.18
C ARG A 137 -7.93 -6.35 11.46
N GLU A 138 -8.09 -6.50 10.15
CA GLU A 138 -7.25 -7.33 9.29
C GLU A 138 -5.88 -6.67 9.00
N LEU A 139 -5.78 -5.34 9.14
CA LEU A 139 -4.55 -4.61 8.88
C LEU A 139 -3.58 -4.67 10.07
N PRO A 140 -2.27 -4.74 9.82
CA PRO A 140 -1.29 -4.70 10.89
C PRO A 140 -1.28 -3.32 11.55
N GLY A 141 -1.34 -3.32 12.89
CA GLY A 141 -1.24 -2.10 13.70
C GLY A 141 -2.58 -1.67 14.30
N ARG A 142 -2.56 -0.52 14.99
CA ARG A 142 -3.73 0.05 15.65
C ARG A 142 -4.14 1.34 14.92
N LEU A 143 -5.43 1.50 14.65
CA LEU A 143 -5.98 2.77 14.20
C LEU A 143 -5.90 3.78 15.35
N ILE A 144 -5.27 4.92 15.08
CA ILE A 144 -5.14 6.05 16.00
C ILE A 144 -5.75 7.25 15.31
N ASP A 145 -6.84 7.77 15.87
CA ASP A 145 -7.47 9.01 15.43
C ASP A 145 -7.30 10.05 16.55
N VAL A 146 -6.54 11.09 16.26
CA VAL A 146 -6.18 12.14 17.22
C VAL A 146 -6.60 13.48 16.65
N THR A 147 -7.56 14.11 17.31
CA THR A 147 -7.96 15.49 17.00
C THR A 147 -7.13 16.45 17.82
N GLN A 148 -6.24 17.19 17.16
CA GLN A 148 -5.50 18.26 17.82
C GLN A 148 -6.42 19.47 18.04
N ARG A 149 -6.78 19.72 19.30
CA ARG A 149 -7.69 20.82 19.69
C ARG A 149 -6.96 22.11 20.04
N GLU A 150 -5.68 22.03 20.39
CA GLU A 150 -4.88 23.17 20.82
C GLU A 150 -3.75 23.47 19.82
N ILE A 151 -3.62 24.76 19.50
CA ILE A 151 -2.54 25.28 18.69
C ILE A 151 -1.30 25.35 19.61
N PRO A 152 -0.16 24.71 19.26
CA PRO A 152 1.05 24.82 20.05
C PRO A 152 1.46 26.28 20.21
N GLU A 153 1.82 26.71 21.42
CA GLU A 153 2.15 28.12 21.71
C GLU A 153 3.26 28.67 20.80
N ASP A 154 4.23 27.80 20.44
CA ASP A 154 5.32 28.09 19.50
C ASP A 154 4.83 28.44 18.09
N PHE A 155 3.72 27.83 17.64
CA PHE A 155 3.10 28.11 16.36
C PHE A 155 2.34 29.45 16.39
N ALA A 156 1.69 29.78 17.50
CA ALA A 156 1.03 31.07 17.69
C ALA A 156 2.05 32.24 17.70
N THR A 157 3.24 32.05 18.27
CA THR A 157 4.35 33.02 18.16
C THR A 157 4.94 33.10 16.76
N SER A 158 5.05 31.97 16.05
CA SER A 158 5.57 31.92 14.67
C SER A 158 4.62 32.59 13.68
N LEU A 159 3.31 32.44 13.87
CA LEU A 159 2.28 33.09 13.07
C LEU A 159 2.26 34.62 13.28
N LYS A 160 2.59 35.08 14.49
CA LYS A 160 2.78 36.51 14.80
C LYS A 160 4.08 37.04 14.20
N ARG A 161 5.12 36.19 14.07
CA ARG A 161 6.43 36.57 13.51
C ARG A 161 6.45 36.64 11.98
N SER A 162 5.59 35.88 11.28
CA SER A 162 5.50 35.91 9.81
C SER A 162 4.83 37.17 9.23
N VAL A 163 4.39 38.12 10.08
CA VAL A 163 3.76 39.38 9.66
C VAL A 163 4.79 40.43 9.19
N ILE A 164 6.10 40.17 9.30
CA ILE A 164 7.16 41.14 8.92
C ILE A 164 7.65 40.97 7.46
N GLY A 165 7.10 40.03 6.68
CA GLY A 165 7.42 39.86 5.26
C GLY A 165 6.26 40.25 4.34
N PRO A 166 6.48 40.99 3.24
CA PRO A 166 5.41 41.35 2.31
C PRO A 166 5.01 40.12 1.49
N GLY A 167 4.00 39.36 1.96
CA GLY A 167 3.45 38.24 1.18
C GLY A 167 2.65 37.18 1.91
N LEU A 168 2.61 37.16 3.25
CA LEU A 168 1.84 36.16 4.00
C LEU A 168 0.89 36.84 4.99
N ALA A 169 -0.39 36.88 4.61
CA ALA A 169 -1.47 37.42 5.42
C ALA A 169 -1.70 36.60 6.70
N PRO A 170 -2.17 37.22 7.80
CA PRO A 170 -2.51 36.50 9.03
C PRO A 170 -3.61 35.47 8.76
N LEU A 171 -3.57 34.29 9.39
CA LEU A 171 -4.59 33.24 9.19
C LEU A 171 -6.02 33.69 9.54
N SER A 172 -6.19 34.77 10.33
CA SER A 172 -7.50 35.39 10.56
C SER A 172 -8.07 36.09 9.32
N ALA A 173 -7.22 36.49 8.37
CA ALA A 173 -7.61 36.99 7.05
C ALA A 173 -7.81 35.86 6.03
N LEU A 174 -7.28 34.64 6.27
CA LEU A 174 -7.51 33.47 5.41
C LEU A 174 -8.95 32.93 5.52
N ALA A 175 -9.62 33.18 6.64
CA ALA A 175 -11.03 32.84 6.82
C ALA A 175 -11.98 33.67 5.95
N THR A 176 -11.49 34.74 5.32
CA THR A 176 -12.26 35.61 4.41
C THR A 176 -11.59 35.77 3.05
N ILE A 177 -10.85 34.75 2.60
CA ILE A 177 -10.44 34.66 1.18
C ILE A 177 -11.42 33.72 0.50
N ASN A 178 -12.32 34.32 -0.25
CA ASN A 178 -13.34 33.69 -1.09
C ASN A 178 -12.76 32.93 -2.32
N ASP A 179 -11.55 32.38 -2.21
CA ASP A 179 -11.01 31.42 -3.16
C ASP A 179 -11.44 30.03 -2.70
N LYS A 180 -12.28 29.35 -3.49
CA LYS A 180 -12.71 27.95 -3.29
C LYS A 180 -11.53 26.96 -3.41
N LYS A 181 -10.47 27.13 -2.64
CA LYS A 181 -9.31 26.22 -2.60
C LYS A 181 -9.62 25.11 -1.60
N LYS A 182 -9.52 23.88 -2.08
CA LYS A 182 -9.74 22.68 -1.26
C LYS A 182 -8.76 22.67 -0.07
N PRO A 183 -9.21 22.31 1.15
CA PRO A 183 -8.30 22.10 2.28
C PRO A 183 -7.24 21.05 1.94
N VAL A 184 -6.04 21.19 2.51
CA VAL A 184 -4.90 20.30 2.22
C VAL A 184 -4.92 19.09 3.15
N LEU A 185 -4.87 17.89 2.57
CA LEU A 185 -4.68 16.61 3.26
C LEU A 185 -3.23 16.15 3.07
N VAL A 186 -2.49 16.04 4.18
CA VAL A 186 -1.12 15.51 4.15
C VAL A 186 -1.16 14.01 4.42
N VAL A 187 -0.65 13.22 3.48
CA VAL A 187 -0.53 11.76 3.61
C VAL A 187 0.95 11.41 3.75
N TYR A 188 1.34 10.89 4.92
CA TYR A 188 2.73 10.52 5.20
C TYR A 188 2.92 9.00 5.11
N PHE A 189 3.77 8.57 4.17
CA PHE A 189 4.16 7.18 3.98
C PHE A 189 5.45 6.87 4.75
N VAL A 190 5.35 5.99 5.75
CA VAL A 190 6.50 5.46 6.50
C VAL A 190 6.92 4.14 5.86
N GLY A 191 8.16 4.05 5.36
CA GLY A 191 8.70 2.85 4.70
C GLY A 191 8.74 2.94 3.18
N GLY A 192 8.12 3.97 2.61
CA GLY A 192 8.23 4.33 1.19
C GLY A 192 6.88 4.31 0.47
N VAL A 193 6.87 4.91 -0.72
CA VAL A 193 5.70 4.99 -1.60
C VAL A 193 6.11 4.70 -3.04
N THR A 194 5.22 4.09 -3.81
CA THR A 194 5.43 3.80 -5.23
C THR A 194 4.89 4.93 -6.11
N LEU A 195 5.40 5.03 -7.34
CA LEU A 195 4.86 5.98 -8.32
C LEU A 195 3.40 5.70 -8.69
N MET A 196 3.00 4.42 -8.62
CA MET A 196 1.61 3.99 -8.84
C MET A 196 0.66 4.58 -7.78
N GLU A 197 1.06 4.51 -6.51
CA GLU A 197 0.29 5.10 -5.41
C GLU A 197 0.25 6.63 -5.48
N ILE A 198 1.37 7.27 -5.84
CA ILE A 198 1.41 8.71 -6.05
C ILE A 198 0.45 9.11 -7.21
N ALA A 199 0.44 8.36 -8.31
CA ALA A 199 -0.48 8.61 -9.42
C ALA A 199 -1.95 8.47 -9.00
N ALA A 200 -2.26 7.41 -8.24
CA ALA A 200 -3.57 7.18 -7.65
C ALA A 200 -4.04 8.34 -6.76
N LEU A 201 -3.18 8.85 -5.88
CA LEU A 201 -3.51 9.98 -4.99
C LEU A 201 -3.66 11.30 -5.76
N ARG A 202 -2.82 11.53 -6.78
CA ARG A 202 -2.95 12.69 -7.67
C ARG A 202 -4.27 12.64 -8.44
N PHE A 203 -4.68 11.47 -8.91
CA PHE A 203 -5.98 11.26 -9.54
C PHE A 203 -7.12 11.60 -8.58
N LEU A 204 -7.11 11.07 -7.36
CA LEU A 204 -8.10 11.40 -6.32
C LEU A 204 -8.18 12.90 -6.05
N SER A 205 -7.03 13.57 -5.87
CA SER A 205 -6.99 15.01 -5.60
C SER A 205 -7.59 15.87 -6.72
N LYS A 206 -7.51 15.42 -7.98
CA LYS A 206 -8.07 16.15 -9.14
C LYS A 206 -9.58 16.06 -9.23
N ARG A 207 -10.21 15.01 -8.69
CA ARG A 207 -11.66 14.81 -8.83
C ARG A 207 -12.44 15.91 -8.09
N PRO A 208 -13.50 16.48 -8.68
CA PRO A 208 -14.29 17.51 -8.02
C PRO A 208 -15.05 16.96 -6.79
N THR A 209 -15.39 15.67 -6.82
CA THR A 209 -16.05 14.96 -5.72
C THR A 209 -15.17 14.77 -4.49
N PHE A 210 -13.84 14.83 -4.64
CA PHE A 210 -12.91 14.66 -3.53
C PHE A 210 -12.66 16.01 -2.84
N PRO A 211 -12.95 16.13 -1.52
CA PRO A 211 -12.99 17.43 -0.86
C PRO A 211 -11.62 18.05 -0.56
N PHE A 212 -10.54 17.27 -0.62
CA PHE A 212 -9.19 17.73 -0.22
C PHE A 212 -8.21 17.83 -1.38
N SER A 213 -7.16 18.64 -1.22
CA SER A 213 -5.95 18.59 -2.04
C SER A 213 -4.90 17.74 -1.34
N ILE A 214 -4.40 16.68 -1.99
CA ILE A 214 -3.50 15.71 -1.36
C ILE A 214 -2.04 16.11 -1.54
N VAL A 215 -1.29 16.21 -0.44
CA VAL A 215 0.17 16.34 -0.43
C VAL A 215 0.75 15.05 0.14
N CYS A 216 1.56 14.36 -0.67
CA CYS A 216 2.22 13.12 -0.27
C CYS A 216 3.60 13.44 0.31
N ILE A 217 3.88 12.91 1.49
CA ILE A 217 5.21 12.91 2.10
C ILE A 217 5.62 11.45 2.27
N THR A 218 6.88 11.13 2.04
CA THR A 218 7.38 9.75 2.13
C THR A 218 8.80 9.74 2.68
N THR A 219 9.18 8.66 3.34
CA THR A 219 10.57 8.42 3.70
C THR A 219 11.45 8.12 2.48
N ASN A 220 10.91 7.43 1.47
CA ASN A 220 11.62 7.12 0.22
C ASN A 220 10.65 6.81 -0.93
N ILE A 221 11.10 6.89 -2.17
CA ILE A 221 10.36 6.38 -3.34
C ILE A 221 10.88 4.98 -3.63
N ILE A 222 10.00 3.98 -3.58
CA ILE A 222 10.36 2.57 -3.68
C ILE A 222 9.64 1.87 -4.83
N ASN A 223 10.18 0.74 -5.25
CA ASN A 223 9.53 -0.23 -6.12
C ASN A 223 9.82 -1.66 -5.64
N GLY A 224 9.18 -2.66 -6.25
CA GLY A 224 9.36 -4.06 -5.83
C GLY A 224 10.81 -4.57 -5.96
N GLY A 225 11.58 -4.07 -6.94
CA GLY A 225 12.98 -4.42 -7.10
C GLY A 225 13.87 -3.79 -6.02
N THR A 226 13.71 -2.49 -5.72
CA THR A 226 14.47 -1.81 -4.67
C THR A 226 14.14 -2.36 -3.29
N LEU A 227 12.88 -2.74 -3.05
CA LEU A 227 12.46 -3.38 -1.81
C LEU A 227 13.20 -4.72 -1.62
N LEU A 228 13.16 -5.61 -2.61
CA LEU A 228 13.84 -6.89 -2.50
C LEU A 228 15.37 -6.74 -2.38
N LYS A 229 15.96 -5.79 -3.10
CA LYS A 229 17.40 -5.49 -2.98
C LYS A 229 17.80 -4.96 -1.60
N SER A 230 16.88 -4.32 -0.88
CA SER A 230 17.14 -3.90 0.51
C SER A 230 17.05 -5.05 1.52
N LEU A 231 16.49 -6.19 1.11
CA LEU A 231 16.30 -7.39 1.93
C LEU A 231 17.26 -8.53 1.52
N SER A 232 17.96 -8.38 0.40
CA SER A 232 18.98 -9.31 -0.09
C SER A 232 20.32 -9.10 0.59
#